data_AF-A0A8J3A4E4-F1
#
_entry.id   AF-A0A8J3A4E4-F1
#
_cell.length_a   1.000
_cell.length_b   1.000
_cell.length_c   1.000
_cell.angle_alpha   90.00
_cell.angle_beta   90.00
_cell.angle_gamma   90.00
#
_symmetry.space_group_name_H-M   'P 1'
#
loop_
_entity.id
_entity.type
_entity.pdbx_description
1 polymer ?
#
loop_
_entity_poly.entity_id
_entity_poly.type
_entity_poly.pdbx_seq_one_letter_code
_entity_poly.pdbx_strand_id
1 'polypeptide(L)' 'MESFPQKRKSPPVTKEMARQIKALYAQTDMTQHDIAAHFGINQGRISEVLNGHTFPKEPPAQLDLL' A
#
# COMPACT_ATOMS: atom_id res chain seq x y z
N MET A 1 12.48 -0.82 35.55
CA MET A 1 12.11 -1.75 34.48
C MET A 1 11.66 -0.88 33.31
N GLU A 2 12.57 -0.61 32.37
CA GLU A 2 12.23 0.24 31.21
C GLU A 2 11.23 -0.52 30.32
N SER A 3 10.04 0.03 30.16
CA SER A 3 9.08 -0.45 29.16
C SER A 3 9.63 -0.10 27.77
N PHE A 4 10.02 -1.12 27.00
CA PHE A 4 10.32 -0.95 25.58
C PHE A 4 9.09 -0.36 24.86
N PRO A 5 9.26 0.65 23.99
CA PRO A 5 8.15 1.24 23.27
C PRO A 5 7.45 0.15 22.44
N GLN A 6 6.12 0.08 22.54
CA GLN A 6 5.34 -0.86 21.73
C GLN A 6 5.67 -0.63 20.25
N LYS A 7 5.98 -1.72 19.54
CA LYS A 7 6.19 -1.70 18.09
C LYS A 7 4.97 -1.03 17.45
N ARG A 8 5.17 0.11 16.78
CA ARG A 8 4.11 0.77 16.01
C ARG A 8 3.62 -0.21 14.94
N LYS A 9 2.34 -0.58 15.01
CA LYS A 9 1.71 -1.42 13.98
C LYS A 9 1.40 -0.54 12.78
N SER A 10 1.78 -0.97 11.58
CA SER A 10 1.35 -0.30 10.35
C SER A 10 -0.17 -0.33 10.24
N PRO A 11 -0.79 0.74 9.71
CA PRO A 11 -2.23 0.75 9.51
C PRO A 11 -2.66 -0.39 8.58
N PRO A 12 -3.87 -0.95 8.78
CA PRO A 12 -4.39 -1.99 7.90
C PRO A 12 -4.63 -1.42 6.50
N VAL A 13 -4.33 -2.22 5.48
CA VAL A 13 -4.66 -1.87 4.10
C VAL A 13 -6.18 -1.88 3.94
N THR A 14 -6.74 -0.80 3.40
CA THR A 14 -8.17 -0.70 3.06
C THR A 14 -8.38 -1.05 1.58
N LYS A 15 -9.64 -1.30 1.18
CA LYS A 15 -10.00 -1.49 -0.23
C LYS A 15 -9.51 -0.32 -1.08
N GLU A 16 -9.80 0.89 -0.64
CA GLU A 16 -9.43 2.11 -1.36
C GLU A 16 -7.91 2.28 -1.49
N MET A 17 -7.16 2.00 -0.42
CA MET A 17 -5.70 1.98 -0.48
C MET A 17 -5.20 0.94 -1.48
N ALA A 18 -5.79 -0.27 -1.52
CA ALA A 18 -5.40 -1.29 -2.49
C ALA A 18 -5.68 -0.87 -3.94
N ARG A 19 -6.80 -0.19 -4.21
CA ARG A 19 -7.11 0.38 -5.52
C ARG A 19 -6.07 1.42 -5.94
N GLN A 20 -5.70 2.32 -5.03
CA GLN A 20 -4.68 3.34 -5.28
C GLN A 20 -3.29 2.74 -5.45
N ILE A 21 -2.90 1.75 -4.65
CA ILE A 21 -1.62 1.01 -4.80
C ILE A 21 -1.53 0.40 -6.20
N LYS A 22 -2.57 -0.31 -6.65
CA LYS A 22 -2.61 -0.90 -7.99
C LYS A 22 -2.52 0.15 -9.08
N ALA A 23 -3.16 1.31 -8.89
CA ALA A 23 -3.15 2.41 -9.84
C ALA A 23 -1.76 3.04 -9.95
N LEU A 24 -1.15 3.42 -8.82
CA LEU A 24 0.18 4.03 -8.78
C LEU A 24 1.24 3.10 -9.38
N TYR A 25 1.22 1.82 -9.03
CA TYR A 25 2.17 0.85 -9.57
C TYR A 25 2.02 0.61 -11.09
N ALA A 26 0.80 0.74 -11.62
CA ALA A 26 0.53 0.48 -13.05
C ALA A 26 0.66 1.72 -13.94
N GLN A 27 0.46 2.93 -13.39
CA GLN A 27 0.29 4.17 -14.16
C GLN A 27 1.38 5.22 -13.87
N THR A 28 2.31 4.93 -12.96
CA THR A 28 3.43 5.82 -12.62
C THR A 28 4.73 5.02 -12.54
N ASP A 29 5.87 5.71 -12.51
CA ASP A 29 7.20 5.09 -12.30
C ASP A 29 7.51 4.79 -10.82
N MET A 30 6.54 4.92 -9.91
CA MET A 30 6.75 4.66 -8.49
C MET A 30 7.06 3.19 -8.23
N THR A 31 8.12 2.93 -7.48
CA THR A 31 8.44 1.59 -7.01
C THR A 31 7.53 1.18 -5.85
N GLN A 32 7.50 -0.12 -5.50
CA GLN A 32 6.78 -0.56 -4.30
C GLN A 32 7.28 0.12 -3.01
N HIS A 33 8.57 0.51 -2.97
CA HIS A 33 9.13 1.25 -1.84
C HIS A 33 8.60 2.68 -1.77
N ASP A 34 8.53 3.38 -2.91
CA ASP A 34 7.98 4.73 -2.99
C ASP A 34 6.49 4.74 -2.60
N ILE A 35 5.73 3.76 -3.08
CA ILE A 35 4.32 3.59 -2.74
C ILE A 35 4.16 3.28 -1.24
N ALA A 36 5.01 2.42 -0.67
CA ALA A 36 5.00 2.12 0.75
C ALA A 36 5.26 3.37 1.61
N ALA A 37 6.24 4.20 1.20
CA ALA A 37 6.54 5.47 1.84
C ALA A 37 5.37 6.46 1.72
N HIS A 38 4.74 6.54 0.54
CA HIS A 38 3.57 7.39 0.29
C HIS A 38 2.41 7.09 1.25
N PHE A 39 2.12 5.81 1.49
CA PHE A 39 1.05 5.39 2.41
C PHE A 39 1.49 5.22 3.87
N GLY A 40 2.79 5.32 4.17
CA GLY A 40 3.33 5.07 5.51
C GLY A 40 3.12 3.63 5.99
N ILE A 41 3.17 2.64 5.08
CA ILE A 41 2.99 1.21 5.38
C ILE A 41 4.23 0.41 5.00
N ASN A 42 4.28 -0.85 5.44
CA ASN A 42 5.39 -1.74 5.09
C ASN A 42 5.30 -2.15 3.61
N GLN A 43 6.44 -2.16 2.91
CA GLN A 43 6.49 -2.59 1.50
C GLN A 43 5.95 -4.01 1.28
N GLY A 44 6.06 -4.92 2.26
CA GLY A 44 5.41 -6.23 2.19
C GLY A 44 3.89 -6.16 1.98
N ARG A 45 3.21 -5.16 2.55
CA ARG A 45 1.77 -4.94 2.33
C ARG A 45 1.45 -4.54 0.89
N ILE A 46 2.35 -3.78 0.27
CA ILE A 46 2.24 -3.43 -1.16
C ILE A 46 2.33 -4.69 -2.00
N SER A 47 3.32 -5.54 -1.72
CA SER A 47 3.49 -6.84 -2.40
C SER A 47 2.27 -7.74 -2.24
N GLU A 48 1.66 -7.82 -1.05
CA GLU A 48 0.43 -8.61 -0.84
C GLU A 48 -0.74 -8.11 -1.71
N VAL A 49 -0.86 -6.80 -1.92
CA VAL A 49 -1.90 -6.21 -2.79
C VAL A 49 -1.61 -6.51 -4.26
N LEU A 50 -0.37 -6.30 -4.71
CA LEU A 50 0.01 -6.46 -6.12
C LEU A 50 -0.01 -7.93 -6.58
N ASN A 51 0.32 -8.87 -5.68
CA ASN A 51 0.22 -10.31 -5.96
C ASN A 51 -1.20 -10.87 -5.75
N GLY A 52 -2.18 -10.03 -5.41
CA GLY A 52 -3.58 -10.44 -5.26
C GLY A 52 -3.90 -11.22 -3.98
N HIS A 53 -3.00 -11.27 -3.00
CA HIS A 53 -3.29 -11.87 -1.69
C HIS A 53 -4.25 -10.98 -0.88
N THR A 54 -4.19 -9.67 -1.09
CA THR A 54 -5.03 -8.66 -0.44
C THR A 54 -5.88 -7.93 -1.48
N PHE A 55 -7.20 -7.95 -1.30
CA PHE A 55 -8.18 -7.31 -2.21
C PHE A 55 -7.97 -7.65 -3.70
N PRO A 56 -7.93 -8.94 -4.11
CA PRO A 56 -7.67 -9.32 -5.50
C PRO A 56 -8.71 -8.77 -6.49
N LYS A 57 -9.98 -8.68 -6.08
CA LYS A 57 -11.11 -8.29 -6.94
C LYS A 57 -11.24 -6.78 -7.16
N GLU A 58 -10.51 -5.97 -6.40
CA GLU A 58 -10.60 -4.51 -6.52
C GLU A 58 -9.81 -4.03 -7.75
N PRO A 59 -10.42 -3.28 -8.69
CA PRO A 59 -9.71 -2.74 -9.84
C PRO A 59 -8.79 -1.57 -9.42
N PRO A 60 -7.76 -1.23 -10.21
CA PRO A 60 -7.00 0.01 -10.01
C PRO A 60 -7.94 1.23 -9.90
N ALA A 61 -7.61 2.16 -9.02
CA ALA A 61 -8.28 3.46 -8.97
C ALA A 61 -8.04 4.25 -10.27
N GLN A 62 -9.00 5.09 -10.63
CA GLN A 62 -8.78 6.12 -11.65
C GLN A 62 -7.88 7.19 -11.03
N LEU A 63 -6.66 7.36 -11.55
CA LEU A 63 -5.87 8.53 -11.24
C LEU A 63 -6.37 9.64 -12.15
N ASP A 64 -6.95 10.68 -11.57
CA ASP A 64 -7.17 11.93 -12.29
C ASP A 64 -5.78 12.55 -12.50
N LEU A 65 -5.13 12.18 -13.60
CA LEU A 65 -3.94 12.88 -14.09
C LEU A 65 -4.41 14.25 -14.54
N LEU A 66 -4.21 15.26 -13.69
CA LEU A 66 -4.46 16.67 -14.00
C LEU A 66 -3.66 17.13 -15.22
#